data_AF-A0A194YLW0-F1
#
_entry.id   AF-A0A194YLW0-F1
#
_cell.length_a   1.000
_cell.length_b   1.000
_cell.length_c   1.000
_cell.angle_alpha   90.00
_cell.angle_beta   90.00
_cell.angle_gamma   90.00
#
_symmetry.space_group_name_H-M   'P 1'
#
loop_
_entity.id
_entity.type
_entity.pdbx_description
1 polymer ?
#
loop_
_entity_poly.entity_id
_entity_poly.type
_entity_poly.pdbx_seq_one_letter_code
_entity_poly.pdbx_strand_id
1 'polypeptide(L)'
;MPVDRRSLPQRRRRVLRALNSEARRPAAPRRRCHGGEAESCWLNRSRYRSSIMSGEMKPQQLGVTRRAIWRTWPVLCSQSQHRLPSSFRAAKKIATMSTSSLPPPTHQKKKDTVIVISGPTGAGKSRLALEVARRLGGEIVSADSVQVYRGLDVGSAKPSAQEMSLVPHHLIDILDTSDDYSAGAFFHDARRATQDVLDRGCVPVVAGGTGLYLRWYIYGKPEVPQSSMDTTLAAWSELADFRKTGQWEEAVELVVQAGDPKARGLSVNNWNRLSRSLEIIRSSGSPPSAFALPYNAFCEQHDTGLTEATFADGNCEARELDYDFFCIFLASPRIELYRSIDLRCEEMLADTGGLLSEASWLLDIGLQPRINSATSAIGYKQAMEYLLHCRQNGGESTPQEFLDFLAKFQRTSRNFAKRQLTWFRNEKIYHWVDGSQPFEALVQFVCDAYHGCSARMVPESLEMKRESCVLKSRDLKTYRSVNRVFLGDDDCSHVLNWIRRTQGQ
;
A
#
# COMPACT_ATOMS: atom_id res chain seq x y z
N MET A 1 38.49 34.10 -31.44
CA MET A 1 37.94 33.48 -32.66
C MET A 1 36.49 33.07 -32.36
N PRO A 2 35.47 33.72 -32.94
CA PRO A 2 34.08 33.41 -32.62
C PRO A 2 33.63 32.18 -33.39
N VAL A 3 32.98 31.23 -32.71
CA VAL A 3 32.32 30.08 -33.34
C VAL A 3 30.82 30.38 -33.50
N ASP A 4 30.36 30.16 -34.71
CA ASP A 4 29.05 30.46 -35.28
C ASP A 4 27.90 29.74 -34.55
N ARG A 5 26.81 30.48 -34.26
CA ARG A 5 25.64 30.02 -33.49
C ARG A 5 24.43 29.69 -34.39
N ARG A 6 24.66 29.09 -35.56
CA ARG A 6 23.59 28.76 -36.52
C ARG A 6 23.33 27.26 -36.74
N SER A 7 23.84 26.37 -35.90
CA SER A 7 23.61 24.91 -36.04
C SER A 7 23.12 24.21 -34.76
N LEU A 8 22.07 24.73 -34.11
CA LEU A 8 21.42 24.04 -32.97
C LEU A 8 19.89 23.89 -33.18
N PRO A 9 19.29 22.70 -32.95
CA PRO A 9 17.87 22.45 -33.20
C PRO A 9 16.91 23.25 -32.30
N GLN A 10 15.72 23.56 -32.83
CA GLN A 10 14.75 24.57 -32.38
C GLN A 10 14.22 24.48 -30.92
N ARG A 11 14.46 23.41 -30.16
CA ARG A 11 13.89 23.27 -28.79
C ARG A 11 14.61 24.05 -27.69
N ARG A 12 15.81 24.60 -27.94
CA ARG A 12 16.57 25.38 -26.93
C ARG A 12 16.33 26.90 -26.93
N ARG A 13 15.43 27.43 -27.76
CA ARG A 13 15.12 28.89 -27.79
C ARG A 13 14.10 29.37 -26.75
N ARG A 14 13.36 28.49 -26.07
CA ARG A 14 12.29 28.89 -25.11
C ARG A 14 12.72 29.03 -23.65
N VAL A 15 13.91 28.59 -23.27
CA VAL A 15 14.32 28.60 -21.83
C VAL A 15 15.14 29.84 -21.45
N LEU A 16 15.70 30.58 -22.42
CA LEU A 16 16.56 31.75 -22.13
C LEU A 16 15.83 33.12 -22.14
N ARG A 17 14.51 33.15 -22.37
CA ARG A 17 13.71 34.40 -22.30
C ARG A 17 12.93 34.61 -20.99
N ALA A 18 12.94 33.65 -20.08
CA ALA A 18 12.19 33.73 -18.81
C ALA A 18 13.04 34.18 -17.60
N LEU A 19 14.34 34.44 -17.78
CA LEU A 19 15.26 34.76 -16.68
C LEU A 19 15.68 36.23 -16.58
N ASN A 20 15.04 37.14 -17.33
CA ASN A 20 15.46 38.55 -17.39
C ASN A 20 14.34 39.59 -17.17
N SER A 21 13.23 39.23 -16.56
CA SER A 21 12.13 40.19 -16.28
C SER A 21 11.51 39.98 -14.90
N GLU A 22 12.28 40.17 -13.83
CA GLU A 22 11.72 40.49 -12.51
C GLU A 22 12.78 41.17 -11.65
N ALA A 23 13.12 42.41 -12.02
CA ALA A 23 13.82 43.32 -11.15
C ALA A 23 13.22 44.72 -11.28
N ARG A 24 12.71 45.21 -10.15
CA ARG A 24 12.45 46.61 -9.74
C ARG A 24 10.97 47.07 -9.66
N ARG A 25 10.65 47.49 -8.43
CA ARG A 25 9.76 48.58 -7.92
C ARG A 25 8.43 48.14 -7.28
N PRO A 26 7.85 48.95 -6.37
CA PRO A 26 8.38 49.49 -5.10
C PRO A 26 7.39 49.25 -3.92
N ALA A 27 7.75 49.69 -2.71
CA ALA A 27 7.02 49.49 -1.45
C ALA A 27 5.89 50.52 -1.15
N ALA A 28 4.98 50.10 -0.26
CA ALA A 28 4.02 50.84 0.61
C ALA A 28 2.61 51.18 0.05
N PRO A 29 1.55 51.35 0.88
CA PRO A 29 1.53 51.51 2.36
C PRO A 29 0.54 50.62 3.15
N ARG A 30 0.74 50.63 4.49
CA ARG A 30 -0.11 50.07 5.54
C ARG A 30 -1.53 50.67 5.52
N ARG A 31 -2.55 49.83 5.72
CA ARG A 31 -3.86 50.25 6.25
C ARG A 31 -4.26 49.36 7.43
N ARG A 32 -4.50 50.02 8.58
CA ARG A 32 -5.26 49.50 9.72
C ARG A 32 -6.74 49.44 9.34
N CYS A 33 -7.42 48.36 9.70
CA CYS A 33 -8.83 48.37 10.04
C CYS A 33 -9.05 47.45 11.25
N HIS A 34 -9.76 48.00 12.23
CA HIS A 34 -10.19 47.39 13.48
C HIS A 34 -11.35 46.40 13.28
N GLY A 35 -11.49 45.47 14.22
CA GLY A 35 -12.76 45.11 14.84
C GLY A 35 -13.52 43.93 14.24
N GLY A 36 -13.69 42.87 15.04
CA GLY A 36 -14.56 41.74 14.74
C GLY A 36 -14.23 40.51 15.59
N GLU A 37 -14.52 40.61 16.88
CA GLU A 37 -14.47 39.50 17.84
C GLU A 37 -15.41 38.36 17.43
N ALA A 38 -14.93 37.12 17.51
CA ALA A 38 -15.74 35.92 17.68
C ALA A 38 -14.83 34.78 18.19
N GLU A 39 -14.40 34.90 19.45
CA GLU A 39 -14.04 33.72 20.24
C GLU A 39 -15.33 33.04 20.69
N SER A 40 -15.47 31.73 20.45
CA SER A 40 -15.65 30.74 21.52
C SER A 40 -16.10 29.36 20.98
N CYS A 41 -15.62 28.34 21.72
CA CYS A 41 -16.10 26.96 21.78
C CYS A 41 -15.69 26.00 20.65
N TRP A 42 -14.67 25.17 20.92
CA TRP A 42 -14.80 23.73 21.20
C TRP A 42 -13.43 23.17 21.64
N LEU A 43 -13.15 23.34 22.94
CA LEU A 43 -12.20 22.54 23.70
C LEU A 43 -13.00 21.46 24.40
N ASN A 44 -12.73 20.18 24.14
CA ASN A 44 -12.93 19.15 25.15
C ASN A 44 -11.96 17.98 24.94
N ARG A 45 -10.82 18.05 25.64
CA ARG A 45 -9.96 16.91 25.97
C ARG A 45 -10.49 16.33 27.29
N SER A 46 -10.94 15.08 27.30
CA SER A 46 -11.09 14.32 28.53
C SER A 46 -9.74 13.70 28.91
N ARG A 47 -9.22 14.14 30.06
CA ARG A 47 -8.13 13.49 30.80
C ARG A 47 -8.71 12.27 31.52
N TYR A 48 -8.05 11.12 31.40
CA TYR A 48 -8.14 10.07 32.42
C TYR A 48 -6.76 9.92 33.06
N ARG A 49 -6.67 10.33 34.33
CA ARG A 49 -5.61 9.97 35.27
C ARG A 49 -6.14 8.80 36.08
N SER A 50 -5.41 7.70 36.15
CA SER A 50 -5.47 6.78 37.28
C SER A 50 -4.05 6.56 37.79
N SER A 51 -3.89 6.93 39.06
CA SER A 51 -2.75 6.72 39.92
C SER A 51 -2.79 5.26 40.39
N ILE A 52 -1.72 4.47 40.21
CA ILE A 52 -1.48 3.26 41.01
C ILE A 52 0.00 3.22 41.42
N MET A 53 0.18 2.81 42.67
CA MET A 53 1.29 3.00 43.56
C MET A 53 2.58 2.28 43.18
N SER A 54 3.67 2.90 43.59
CA SER A 54 4.99 2.33 43.82
C SER A 54 4.94 1.06 44.69
N GLY A 55 5.50 -0.03 44.18
CA GLY A 55 5.85 -1.22 44.94
C GLY A 55 7.08 -1.86 44.30
N GLU A 56 8.24 -1.64 44.92
CA GLU A 56 9.50 -2.31 44.59
C GLU A 56 9.37 -3.83 44.77
N MET A 57 9.76 -4.61 43.77
CA MET A 57 10.17 -6.01 43.98
C MET A 57 11.39 -6.32 43.11
N LYS A 58 12.45 -6.77 43.79
CA LYS A 58 13.74 -7.20 43.25
C LYS A 58 13.64 -8.52 42.47
N PRO A 59 14.57 -8.79 41.53
CA PRO A 59 14.49 -9.94 40.63
C PRO A 59 14.98 -11.23 41.31
N GLN A 60 14.24 -12.32 41.10
CA GLN A 60 14.71 -13.68 41.36
C GLN A 60 15.01 -14.37 40.03
N GLN A 61 16.27 -14.82 39.91
CA GLN A 61 16.73 -15.74 38.89
C GLN A 61 15.98 -17.07 38.99
N LEU A 62 15.57 -17.61 37.84
CA LEU A 62 15.44 -19.04 37.61
C LEU A 62 15.63 -19.27 36.10
N GLY A 63 16.81 -19.77 35.75
CA GLY A 63 17.00 -20.40 34.45
C GLY A 63 16.23 -21.71 34.40
N VAL A 64 15.78 -22.10 33.20
CA VAL A 64 15.82 -23.48 32.70
C VAL A 64 15.48 -23.44 31.20
N THR A 65 16.35 -24.12 30.47
CA THR A 65 16.28 -24.53 29.06
C THR A 65 14.96 -25.17 28.63
N ARG A 66 14.52 -24.97 27.38
CA ARG A 66 14.43 -26.03 26.32
C ARG A 66 13.59 -25.62 25.10
N ARG A 67 14.25 -25.82 23.95
CA ARG A 67 13.81 -26.54 22.73
C ARG A 67 12.46 -26.23 22.09
N ALA A 68 12.60 -25.80 20.83
CA ALA A 68 11.69 -25.96 19.72
C ALA A 68 10.94 -27.30 19.70
N ILE A 69 9.64 -27.24 19.42
CA ILE A 69 8.83 -28.37 18.97
C ILE A 69 8.00 -27.91 17.77
N TRP A 70 8.46 -28.30 16.59
CA TRP A 70 7.66 -28.41 15.38
C TRP A 70 6.70 -29.58 15.56
N ARG A 71 5.40 -29.39 15.31
CA ARG A 71 4.45 -30.51 15.23
C ARG A 71 4.06 -30.74 13.77
N THR A 72 4.59 -31.84 13.23
CA THR A 72 4.19 -32.51 12.00
C THR A 72 2.81 -33.16 12.14
N TRP A 73 2.04 -33.10 11.05
CA TRP A 73 0.75 -33.77 10.85
C TRP A 73 0.95 -35.27 10.57
N PRO A 74 0.05 -36.18 11.00
CA PRO A 74 0.01 -37.53 10.48
C PRO A 74 -0.99 -37.68 9.33
N VAL A 75 -0.46 -38.16 8.21
CA VAL A 75 -1.17 -38.84 7.13
C VAL A 75 -1.57 -40.23 7.63
N LEU A 76 -2.84 -40.60 7.51
CA LEU A 76 -3.29 -41.99 7.64
C LEU A 76 -4.08 -42.36 6.39
N CYS A 77 -3.40 -43.12 5.54
CA CYS A 77 -3.93 -43.87 4.42
C CYS A 77 -4.30 -45.27 4.94
N SER A 78 -5.52 -45.74 4.71
CA SER A 78 -5.82 -47.17 4.80
C SER A 78 -6.73 -47.58 3.65
N GLN A 79 -6.15 -48.32 2.70
CA GLN A 79 -6.87 -49.17 1.78
C GLN A 79 -7.43 -50.38 2.55
N SER A 80 -8.69 -50.76 2.29
CA SER A 80 -9.03 -52.18 2.20
C SER A 80 -10.25 -52.37 1.30
N GLN A 81 -10.08 -53.25 0.31
CA GLN A 81 -11.10 -53.82 -0.55
C GLN A 81 -11.93 -54.81 0.27
N HIS A 82 -13.24 -54.95 0.00
CA HIS A 82 -13.90 -56.27 -0.03
C HIS A 82 -15.23 -56.22 -0.79
N ARG A 83 -15.60 -57.39 -1.30
CA ARG A 83 -16.53 -57.71 -2.40
C ARG A 83 -18.01 -57.78 -1.97
N LEU A 84 -18.85 -57.74 -3.00
CA LEU A 84 -20.29 -58.02 -3.10
C LEU A 84 -20.77 -59.28 -2.33
N PRO A 85 -22.09 -59.40 -2.13
CA PRO A 85 -22.80 -60.33 -3.01
C PRO A 85 -24.13 -59.82 -3.60
N SER A 86 -24.47 -60.47 -4.70
CA SER A 86 -25.65 -60.35 -5.57
C SER A 86 -26.95 -60.85 -4.95
N SER A 87 -28.08 -60.23 -5.31
CA SER A 87 -29.35 -60.95 -5.49
C SER A 87 -30.24 -60.28 -6.54
N PHE A 88 -30.71 -61.10 -7.48
CA PHE A 88 -31.67 -60.86 -8.54
C PHE A 88 -33.02 -60.28 -8.05
N ARG A 89 -33.65 -59.43 -8.87
CA ARG A 89 -35.06 -59.61 -9.30
C ARG A 89 -35.51 -58.67 -10.43
N ALA A 90 -35.90 -59.33 -11.54
CA ALA A 90 -37.02 -59.08 -12.43
C ALA A 90 -37.37 -57.66 -12.93
N ALA A 91 -37.31 -57.52 -14.25
CA ALA A 91 -37.83 -56.42 -15.04
C ALA A 91 -39.35 -56.28 -14.95
N LYS A 92 -39.82 -55.03 -14.87
CA LYS A 92 -41.12 -54.58 -15.38
C LYS A 92 -40.91 -53.28 -16.14
N LYS A 93 -41.03 -53.35 -17.47
CA LYS A 93 -41.16 -52.17 -18.34
C LYS A 93 -42.49 -51.50 -18.04
N ILE A 94 -42.46 -50.29 -17.51
CA ILE A 94 -43.59 -49.36 -17.54
C ILE A 94 -43.10 -48.15 -18.32
N ALA A 95 -43.66 -47.98 -19.53
CA ALA A 95 -43.50 -46.77 -20.31
C ALA A 95 -44.15 -45.63 -19.54
N THR A 96 -43.33 -44.72 -19.01
CA THR A 96 -43.78 -43.48 -18.39
C THR A 96 -43.49 -42.35 -19.37
N MET A 97 -44.55 -41.61 -19.69
CA MET A 97 -44.52 -40.49 -20.62
C MET A 97 -43.51 -39.44 -20.15
N SER A 98 -42.64 -39.03 -21.06
CA SER A 98 -41.67 -37.96 -20.84
C SER A 98 -42.40 -36.63 -20.71
N THR A 99 -42.72 -36.24 -19.48
CA THR A 99 -42.95 -34.83 -19.17
C THR A 99 -41.59 -34.14 -19.16
N SER A 100 -41.42 -33.17 -20.05
CA SER A 100 -40.26 -32.28 -20.05
C SER A 100 -40.28 -31.47 -18.76
N SER A 101 -39.62 -31.97 -17.72
CA SER A 101 -39.30 -31.18 -16.54
C SER A 101 -38.28 -30.13 -16.97
N LEU A 102 -38.71 -28.86 -17.00
CA LEU A 102 -37.80 -27.73 -16.97
C LEU A 102 -36.77 -27.97 -15.86
N PRO A 103 -35.48 -27.68 -16.10
CA PRO A 103 -34.49 -27.78 -15.04
C PRO A 103 -34.95 -26.91 -13.86
N PRO A 104 -34.77 -27.36 -12.60
CA PRO A 104 -35.10 -26.54 -11.45
C PRO A 104 -34.36 -25.20 -11.60
N PRO A 105 -34.98 -24.06 -11.22
CA PRO A 105 -34.28 -22.79 -11.24
C PRO A 105 -32.99 -22.99 -10.47
N THR A 106 -31.86 -22.77 -11.13
CA THR A 106 -30.55 -22.79 -10.50
C THR A 106 -30.61 -21.75 -9.40
N HIS A 107 -30.73 -22.18 -8.14
CA HIS A 107 -30.53 -21.31 -6.99
C HIS A 107 -29.10 -20.80 -7.13
N GLN A 108 -28.93 -19.61 -7.72
CA GLN A 108 -27.65 -18.91 -7.71
C GLN A 108 -27.31 -18.70 -6.24
N LYS A 109 -26.34 -19.48 -5.75
CA LYS A 109 -25.83 -19.36 -4.38
C LYS A 109 -25.36 -17.91 -4.23
N LYS A 110 -25.89 -17.19 -3.23
CA LYS A 110 -25.48 -15.82 -2.96
C LYS A 110 -23.97 -15.83 -2.70
N LYS A 111 -23.21 -15.12 -3.53
CA LYS A 111 -21.74 -15.01 -3.39
C LYS A 111 -21.40 -14.33 -2.05
N ASP A 112 -20.34 -14.80 -1.41
CA ASP A 112 -19.83 -14.15 -0.21
C ASP A 112 -19.34 -12.74 -0.53
N THR A 113 -19.21 -11.87 0.47
CA THR A 113 -18.76 -10.48 0.25
C THR A 113 -17.46 -10.22 1.01
N VAL A 114 -16.45 -9.76 0.29
CA VAL A 114 -15.19 -9.26 0.83
C VAL A 114 -15.23 -7.74 0.90
N ILE A 115 -14.95 -7.19 2.08
CA ILE A 115 -14.87 -5.74 2.28
C ILE A 115 -13.44 -5.29 2.01
N VAL A 116 -13.24 -4.32 1.12
CA VAL A 116 -11.93 -3.74 0.83
C VAL A 116 -11.91 -2.28 1.26
N ILE A 117 -11.11 -1.96 2.28
CA ILE A 117 -10.94 -0.60 2.81
C ILE A 117 -9.59 -0.04 2.37
N SER A 118 -9.64 0.85 1.39
CA SER A 118 -8.49 1.56 0.83
C SER A 118 -8.52 3.06 1.15
N GLY A 119 -7.49 3.79 0.76
CA GLY A 119 -7.26 5.19 1.15
C GLY A 119 -5.78 5.56 1.28
N PRO A 120 -5.43 6.85 1.20
CA PRO A 120 -4.04 7.28 1.37
C PRO A 120 -3.52 7.02 2.79
N THR A 121 -2.19 6.97 2.97
CA THR A 121 -1.59 6.96 4.31
C THR A 121 -2.06 8.17 5.13
N GLY A 122 -2.35 7.98 6.42
CA GLY A 122 -2.91 9.03 7.28
C GLY A 122 -4.43 9.22 7.24
N ALA A 123 -5.17 8.45 6.41
CA ALA A 123 -6.64 8.56 6.30
C ALA A 123 -7.44 7.79 7.36
N GLY A 124 -6.80 7.04 8.27
CA GLY A 124 -7.51 6.31 9.33
C GLY A 124 -8.05 4.91 8.94
N LYS A 125 -7.62 4.34 7.81
CA LYS A 125 -8.06 3.02 7.31
C LYS A 125 -7.99 1.90 8.34
N SER A 126 -6.85 1.75 9.03
CA SER A 126 -6.64 0.65 9.98
C SER A 126 -7.64 0.70 11.12
N ARG A 127 -7.94 1.90 11.62
CA ARG A 127 -8.95 2.11 12.66
C ARG A 127 -10.35 1.71 12.18
N LEU A 128 -10.73 2.12 10.97
CA LEU A 128 -12.02 1.76 10.38
C LEU A 128 -12.12 0.23 10.16
N ALA A 129 -11.07 -0.39 9.61
CA ALA A 129 -11.03 -1.82 9.36
C ALA A 129 -11.15 -2.65 10.65
N LEU A 130 -10.43 -2.25 11.71
CA LEU A 130 -10.49 -2.90 13.01
C LEU A 130 -11.91 -2.90 13.58
N GLU A 131 -12.56 -1.74 13.59
CA GLU A 131 -13.90 -1.61 14.17
C GLU A 131 -14.96 -2.32 13.32
N VAL A 132 -14.86 -2.26 11.98
CA VAL A 132 -15.75 -2.99 11.08
C VAL A 132 -15.59 -4.49 11.26
N ALA A 133 -14.36 -5.01 11.27
CA ALA A 133 -14.11 -6.43 11.48
C ALA A 133 -14.63 -6.90 12.84
N ARG A 134 -14.42 -6.11 13.90
CA ARG A 134 -14.94 -6.42 15.24
C ARG A 134 -16.46 -6.53 15.27
N ARG A 135 -17.19 -5.63 14.59
CA ARG A 135 -18.66 -5.64 14.57
C ARG A 135 -19.26 -6.74 13.71
N LEU A 136 -18.56 -7.11 12.64
CA LEU A 136 -19.03 -8.12 11.69
C LEU A 136 -18.53 -9.54 12.01
N GLY A 137 -17.76 -9.73 13.09
CA GLY A 137 -17.12 -11.03 13.37
C GLY A 137 -16.12 -11.42 12.27
N GLY A 138 -15.45 -10.42 11.71
CA GLY A 138 -14.52 -10.55 10.60
C GLY A 138 -13.06 -10.65 11.02
N GLU A 139 -12.21 -10.83 10.03
CA GLU A 139 -10.75 -10.91 10.15
C GLU A 139 -10.10 -9.99 9.12
N ILE A 140 -8.92 -9.45 9.44
CA ILE A 140 -8.26 -8.44 8.60
C ILE A 140 -7.16 -9.06 7.76
N VAL A 141 -7.17 -8.80 6.45
CA VAL A 141 -6.05 -9.14 5.55
C VAL A 141 -5.31 -7.85 5.20
N SER A 142 -4.05 -7.71 5.63
CA SER A 142 -3.26 -6.52 5.33
C SER A 142 -2.84 -6.47 3.87
N ALA A 143 -3.13 -5.34 3.20
CA ALA A 143 -2.70 -5.02 1.84
C ALA A 143 -1.66 -3.89 1.81
N ASP A 144 -0.66 -4.01 2.69
CA ASP A 144 0.48 -3.09 2.82
C ASP A 144 1.80 -3.82 2.48
N SER A 145 2.65 -3.20 1.67
CA SER A 145 3.91 -3.82 1.22
C SER A 145 5.02 -3.80 2.26
N VAL A 146 4.82 -3.17 3.42
CA VAL A 146 5.83 -3.02 4.48
C VAL A 146 5.42 -3.76 5.76
N GLN A 147 4.13 -3.80 6.10
CA GLN A 147 3.65 -4.50 7.31
C GLN A 147 3.91 -6.02 7.31
N VAL A 148 4.23 -6.60 6.14
CA VAL A 148 4.64 -7.99 6.00
C VAL A 148 5.97 -8.32 6.68
N TYR A 149 6.83 -7.32 6.92
CA TYR A 149 8.17 -7.52 7.48
C TYR A 149 8.19 -7.45 9.01
N ARG A 150 8.91 -8.39 9.62
CA ARG A 150 9.19 -8.44 11.06
C ARG A 150 10.10 -7.29 11.51
N GLY A 151 9.79 -6.74 12.69
CA GLY A 151 10.55 -5.66 13.31
C GLY A 151 10.40 -4.29 12.63
N LEU A 152 9.54 -4.17 11.62
CA LEU A 152 9.21 -2.92 10.94
C LEU A 152 7.82 -2.44 11.35
N ASP A 153 7.66 -2.00 12.60
CA ASP A 153 6.36 -1.76 13.23
C ASP A 153 5.97 -0.28 13.16
N VAL A 154 6.86 0.60 13.65
CA VAL A 154 6.63 2.03 13.77
C VAL A 154 6.56 2.67 12.40
N GLY A 155 7.59 2.50 11.56
CA GLY A 155 7.62 3.12 10.23
C GLY A 155 6.48 2.67 9.29
N SER A 156 6.00 1.44 9.46
CA SER A 156 4.87 0.89 8.68
C SER A 156 3.51 1.24 9.27
N ALA A 157 3.47 1.77 10.50
CA ALA A 157 2.27 1.91 11.33
C ALA A 157 1.47 0.60 11.39
N LYS A 158 2.18 -0.48 11.73
CA LYS A 158 1.57 -1.77 12.03
C LYS A 158 0.60 -1.61 13.21
N PRO A 159 -0.56 -2.29 13.21
CA PRO A 159 -1.42 -2.33 14.38
C PRO A 159 -0.63 -2.84 15.60
N SER A 160 -0.91 -2.27 16.76
CA SER A 160 -0.30 -2.70 18.02
C SER A 160 -0.70 -4.13 18.38
N ALA A 161 0.07 -4.79 19.26
CA ALA A 161 -0.28 -6.11 19.78
C ALA A 161 -1.67 -6.12 20.44
N GLN A 162 -2.06 -5.02 21.09
CA GLN A 162 -3.40 -4.87 21.65
C GLN A 162 -4.48 -4.86 20.56
N GLU A 163 -4.29 -4.10 19.48
CA GLU A 163 -5.24 -4.07 18.36
C GLU A 163 -5.31 -5.43 17.64
N MET A 164 -4.18 -6.09 17.42
CA MET A 164 -4.13 -7.42 16.81
C MET A 164 -4.74 -8.52 17.70
N SER A 165 -4.83 -8.31 19.01
CA SER A 165 -5.52 -9.23 19.92
C SER A 165 -7.05 -9.14 19.84
N LEU A 166 -7.58 -8.02 19.34
CA LEU A 166 -9.03 -7.81 19.21
C LEU A 166 -9.63 -8.51 17.99
N VAL A 167 -8.86 -8.57 16.90
CA VAL A 167 -9.26 -9.16 15.62
C VAL A 167 -8.05 -9.84 14.97
N PRO A 168 -8.15 -11.07 14.46
CA PRO A 168 -7.07 -11.71 13.72
C PRO A 168 -6.62 -10.88 12.52
N HIS A 169 -5.30 -10.73 12.37
CA HIS A 169 -4.68 -10.06 11.23
C HIS A 169 -3.83 -11.06 10.43
N HIS A 170 -4.00 -11.05 9.12
CA HIS A 170 -3.25 -11.85 8.16
C HIS A 170 -2.27 -10.96 7.37
N LEU A 171 -1.19 -11.59 6.89
CA LEU A 171 -0.13 -10.95 6.10
C LEU A 171 0.59 -9.81 6.84
N ILE A 172 0.75 -9.97 8.15
CA ILE A 172 1.60 -9.15 9.00
C ILE A 172 2.69 -10.06 9.57
N ASP A 173 3.94 -9.61 9.61
CA ASP A 173 5.07 -10.37 10.19
C ASP A 173 5.32 -11.75 9.54
N ILE A 174 5.00 -11.87 8.26
CA ILE A 174 5.17 -13.10 7.49
C ILE A 174 6.56 -13.26 6.87
N LEU A 175 7.36 -12.18 6.81
CA LEU A 175 8.68 -12.14 6.18
C LEU A 175 9.77 -11.56 7.08
N ASP A 176 11.01 -11.98 6.86
CA ASP A 176 12.19 -11.33 7.40
C ASP A 176 12.62 -10.15 6.51
N THR A 177 13.36 -9.18 7.06
CA THR A 177 13.69 -7.92 6.38
C THR A 177 14.64 -8.07 5.20
N SER A 178 15.33 -9.21 5.10
CA SER A 178 16.14 -9.60 3.94
C SER A 178 15.32 -10.15 2.77
N ASP A 179 14.09 -10.61 3.03
CA ASP A 179 13.28 -11.29 2.02
C ASP A 179 12.68 -10.30 1.02
N ASP A 180 12.47 -10.77 -0.20
CA ASP A 180 11.75 -10.02 -1.23
C ASP A 180 10.25 -10.36 -1.22
N TYR A 181 9.41 -9.35 -1.43
CA TYR A 181 7.96 -9.54 -1.57
C TYR A 181 7.42 -8.84 -2.81
N SER A 182 6.63 -9.57 -3.59
CA SER A 182 6.10 -9.12 -4.87
C SER A 182 4.58 -9.00 -4.85
N ALA A 183 4.02 -8.22 -5.78
CA ALA A 183 2.57 -8.16 -5.99
C ALA A 183 1.98 -9.53 -6.40
N GLY A 184 2.78 -10.40 -7.02
CA GLY A 184 2.38 -11.76 -7.36
C GLY A 184 2.27 -12.65 -6.12
N ALA A 185 3.23 -12.56 -5.19
CA ALA A 185 3.16 -13.27 -3.91
C ALA A 185 1.95 -12.80 -3.09
N PHE A 186 1.81 -11.48 -2.92
CA PHE A 186 0.62 -10.90 -2.28
C PHE A 186 -0.69 -11.39 -2.88
N PHE A 187 -0.80 -11.43 -4.22
CA PHE A 187 -2.02 -11.94 -4.87
C PHE A 187 -2.39 -13.34 -4.39
N HIS A 188 -1.41 -14.26 -4.34
CA HIS A 188 -1.66 -15.63 -3.90
C HIS A 188 -1.97 -15.70 -2.39
N ASP A 189 -1.18 -15.02 -1.57
CA ASP A 189 -1.30 -15.09 -0.12
C ASP A 189 -2.59 -14.43 0.37
N ALA A 190 -2.97 -13.27 -0.19
CA ALA A 190 -4.20 -12.58 0.15
C ALA A 190 -5.45 -13.35 -0.29
N ARG A 191 -5.43 -13.98 -1.48
CA ARG A 191 -6.53 -14.83 -1.94
C ARG A 191 -6.70 -16.06 -1.07
N ARG A 192 -5.59 -16.70 -0.66
CA ARG A 192 -5.61 -17.82 0.29
C ARG A 192 -6.17 -17.40 1.65
N ALA A 193 -5.63 -16.34 2.24
CA ALA A 193 -6.10 -15.83 3.52
C ALA A 193 -7.60 -15.45 3.46
N THR A 194 -8.06 -14.86 2.36
CA THR A 194 -9.48 -14.56 2.16
C THR A 194 -10.32 -15.84 2.17
N GLN A 195 -9.90 -16.87 1.44
CA GLN A 195 -10.61 -18.15 1.42
C GLN A 195 -10.62 -18.80 2.80
N ASP A 196 -9.50 -18.81 3.50
CA ASP A 196 -9.42 -19.37 4.85
C ASP A 196 -10.38 -18.67 5.83
N VAL A 197 -10.52 -17.34 5.72
CA VAL A 197 -11.48 -16.55 6.52
C VAL A 197 -12.92 -16.92 6.18
N LEU A 198 -13.25 -17.06 4.88
CA LEU A 198 -14.57 -17.47 4.42
C LEU A 198 -14.92 -18.90 4.87
N ASP A 199 -13.97 -19.82 4.81
CA ASP A 199 -14.15 -21.22 5.23
C ASP A 199 -14.44 -21.35 6.74
N ARG A 200 -14.02 -20.36 7.55
CA ARG A 200 -14.38 -20.23 8.96
C ARG A 200 -15.75 -19.58 9.20
N GLY A 201 -16.43 -19.13 8.15
CA GLY A 201 -17.67 -18.37 8.24
C GLY A 201 -17.49 -16.92 8.73
N CYS A 202 -16.27 -16.40 8.68
CA CYS A 202 -15.94 -15.04 9.10
C CYS A 202 -15.96 -14.07 7.91
N VAL A 203 -16.07 -12.77 8.20
CA VAL A 203 -16.09 -11.71 7.18
C VAL A 203 -14.66 -11.27 6.81
N PRO A 204 -14.20 -11.42 5.56
CA PRO A 204 -12.88 -10.93 5.17
C PRO A 204 -12.89 -9.40 4.99
N VAL A 205 -12.03 -8.72 5.75
CA VAL A 205 -11.81 -7.27 5.67
C VAL A 205 -10.38 -7.00 5.18
N VAL A 206 -10.23 -6.66 3.91
CA VAL A 206 -8.93 -6.33 3.32
C VAL A 206 -8.64 -4.84 3.54
N ALA A 207 -7.54 -4.52 4.21
CA ALA A 207 -7.19 -3.13 4.54
C ALA A 207 -5.80 -2.76 4.03
N GLY A 208 -5.67 -1.68 3.25
CA GLY A 208 -4.36 -1.24 2.78
C GLY A 208 -4.39 -0.12 1.76
N GLY A 209 -3.22 0.34 1.32
CA GLY A 209 -3.10 1.46 0.38
C GLY A 209 -2.27 1.15 -0.87
N THR A 210 -1.89 -0.10 -1.07
CA THR A 210 -1.00 -0.52 -2.16
C THR A 210 -1.84 -0.80 -3.41
N GLY A 211 -1.97 0.20 -4.28
CA GLY A 211 -2.86 0.14 -5.45
C GLY A 211 -2.65 -1.05 -6.39
N LEU A 212 -1.39 -1.40 -6.67
CA LEU A 212 -1.08 -2.56 -7.53
C LEU A 212 -1.51 -3.89 -6.88
N TYR A 213 -1.28 -4.03 -5.58
CA TYR A 213 -1.68 -5.21 -4.79
C TYR A 213 -3.19 -5.38 -4.84
N LEU A 214 -3.94 -4.33 -4.49
CA LEU A 214 -5.39 -4.37 -4.48
C LEU A 214 -5.98 -4.57 -5.88
N ARG A 215 -5.40 -3.97 -6.93
CA ARG A 215 -5.85 -4.19 -8.30
C ARG A 215 -5.70 -5.66 -8.70
N TRP A 216 -4.53 -6.25 -8.48
CA TRP A 216 -4.33 -7.66 -8.82
C TRP A 216 -5.17 -8.58 -7.95
N TYR A 217 -5.28 -8.26 -6.67
CA TYR A 217 -6.15 -8.98 -5.76
C TYR A 217 -7.60 -8.93 -6.22
N ILE A 218 -8.15 -7.81 -6.66
CA ILE A 218 -9.56 -7.71 -7.09
C ILE A 218 -9.77 -8.37 -8.46
N TYR A 219 -8.99 -7.95 -9.46
CA TYR A 219 -9.26 -8.27 -10.87
C TYR A 219 -8.52 -9.50 -11.39
N GLY A 220 -7.49 -9.97 -10.67
CA GLY A 220 -6.54 -10.95 -11.16
C GLY A 220 -5.21 -10.31 -11.58
N LYS A 221 -4.15 -11.13 -11.53
CA LYS A 221 -2.81 -10.77 -11.97
C LYS A 221 -2.58 -11.22 -13.42
N PRO A 222 -1.70 -10.56 -14.20
CA PRO A 222 -1.28 -11.08 -15.49
C PRO A 222 -0.50 -12.40 -15.34
N GLU A 223 -0.57 -13.23 -16.36
CA GLU A 223 0.17 -14.51 -16.45
C GLU A 223 1.58 -14.32 -17.03
N VAL A 224 2.33 -13.38 -16.46
CA VAL A 224 3.75 -13.19 -16.79
C VAL A 224 4.62 -14.26 -16.11
N PRO A 225 5.78 -14.64 -16.70
CA PRO A 225 6.74 -15.52 -16.05
C PRO A 225 7.14 -14.98 -14.67
N GLN A 226 7.23 -15.87 -13.69
CA GLN A 226 7.73 -15.52 -12.36
C GLN A 226 9.21 -15.11 -12.45
N SER A 227 9.58 -14.06 -11.72
CA SER A 227 10.98 -13.69 -11.58
C SER A 227 11.71 -14.74 -10.74
N SER A 228 12.93 -15.08 -11.15
CA SER A 228 13.90 -15.84 -10.37
C SER A 228 15.13 -14.97 -10.12
N MET A 229 15.97 -15.36 -9.16
CA MET A 229 17.24 -14.67 -8.91
C MET A 229 18.11 -14.67 -10.18
N ASP A 230 18.21 -15.81 -10.87
CA ASP A 230 19.03 -15.95 -12.08
C ASP A 230 18.53 -15.08 -13.24
N THR A 231 17.23 -15.09 -13.52
CA THR A 231 16.63 -14.27 -14.59
C THR A 231 16.76 -12.78 -14.30
N THR A 232 16.57 -12.39 -13.04
CA THR A 232 16.73 -11.02 -12.58
C THR A 232 18.17 -10.56 -12.74
N LEU A 233 19.13 -11.36 -12.27
CA LEU A 233 20.56 -11.05 -12.37
C LEU A 233 21.03 -10.98 -13.84
N ALA A 234 20.57 -11.89 -14.69
CA ALA A 234 20.90 -11.88 -16.11
C ALA A 234 20.44 -10.57 -16.79
N ALA A 235 19.17 -10.17 -16.57
CA ALA A 235 18.64 -8.93 -17.13
C ALA A 235 19.36 -7.68 -16.59
N TRP A 236 19.71 -7.67 -15.29
CA TRP A 236 20.50 -6.58 -14.70
C TRP A 236 21.93 -6.53 -15.22
N SER A 237 22.53 -7.68 -15.51
CA SER A 237 23.87 -7.80 -16.07
C SER A 237 23.92 -7.25 -17.50
N GLU A 238 22.93 -7.56 -18.34
CA GLU A 238 22.81 -7.00 -19.69
C GLU A 238 22.71 -5.46 -19.67
N LEU A 239 22.10 -4.89 -18.62
CA LEU A 239 21.92 -3.45 -18.46
C LEU A 239 23.02 -2.77 -17.63
N ALA A 240 24.01 -3.52 -17.12
CA ALA A 240 24.94 -3.04 -16.11
C ALA A 240 25.81 -1.87 -16.60
N ASP A 241 26.34 -1.98 -17.82
CA ASP A 241 27.24 -0.96 -18.36
C ASP A 241 26.48 0.34 -18.68
N PHE A 242 25.29 0.23 -19.30
CA PHE A 242 24.43 1.38 -19.56
C PHE A 242 24.05 2.14 -18.27
N ARG A 243 23.82 1.41 -17.17
CA ARG A 243 23.52 2.02 -15.87
C ARG A 243 24.72 2.76 -15.30
N LYS A 244 25.92 2.21 -15.43
CA LYS A 244 27.16 2.82 -14.95
C LYS A 244 27.52 4.08 -15.76
N THR A 245 27.30 4.05 -17.07
CA THR A 245 27.61 5.18 -17.98
C THR A 245 26.48 6.20 -18.10
N GLY A 246 25.27 5.87 -17.60
CA GLY A 246 24.09 6.73 -17.68
C GLY A 246 23.45 6.77 -19.07
N GLN A 247 23.72 5.77 -19.90
CA GLN A 247 23.22 5.63 -21.28
C GLN A 247 21.79 5.05 -21.29
N TRP A 248 20.83 5.85 -20.82
CA TRP A 248 19.44 5.45 -20.70
C TRP A 248 18.79 5.17 -22.06
N GLU A 249 18.98 6.07 -23.03
CA GLU A 249 18.37 5.98 -24.35
C GLU A 249 18.82 4.71 -25.10
N GLU A 250 20.11 4.38 -25.03
CA GLU A 250 20.67 3.18 -25.66
C GLU A 250 20.16 1.90 -25.00
N ALA A 251 20.03 1.89 -23.67
CA ALA A 251 19.42 0.77 -22.95
C ALA A 251 17.94 0.56 -23.32
N VAL A 252 17.19 1.65 -23.52
CA VAL A 252 15.81 1.58 -24.00
C VAL A 252 15.76 0.96 -25.39
N GLU A 253 16.60 1.40 -26.32
CA GLU A 253 16.62 0.84 -27.67
C GLU A 253 17.04 -0.64 -27.67
N LEU A 254 17.93 -1.09 -26.78
CA LEU A 254 18.24 -2.50 -26.59
C LEU A 254 16.98 -3.31 -26.23
N VAL A 255 16.18 -2.84 -25.26
CA VAL A 255 14.95 -3.54 -24.86
C VAL A 255 13.88 -3.48 -25.96
N VAL A 256 13.82 -2.39 -26.72
CA VAL A 256 12.94 -2.31 -27.89
C VAL A 256 13.34 -3.33 -28.95
N GLN A 257 14.63 -3.43 -29.28
CA GLN A 257 15.15 -4.42 -30.22
C GLN A 257 14.95 -5.85 -29.72
N ALA A 258 14.95 -6.06 -28.40
CA ALA A 258 14.63 -7.34 -27.80
C ALA A 258 13.14 -7.73 -27.97
N GLY A 259 12.24 -6.77 -28.18
CA GLY A 259 10.83 -7.05 -28.51
C GLY A 259 9.78 -6.18 -27.82
N ASP A 260 10.15 -5.23 -26.95
CA ASP A 260 9.18 -4.33 -26.28
C ASP A 260 9.25 -2.88 -26.78
N PRO A 261 8.47 -2.52 -27.82
CA PRO A 261 8.42 -1.14 -28.31
C PRO A 261 7.85 -0.15 -27.29
N LYS A 262 7.10 -0.61 -26.27
CA LYS A 262 6.55 0.27 -25.23
C LYS A 262 7.61 0.74 -24.25
N ALA A 263 8.81 0.15 -24.25
CA ALA A 263 9.94 0.61 -23.44
C ALA A 263 10.28 2.08 -23.70
N ARG A 264 10.05 2.61 -24.92
CA ARG A 264 10.23 4.05 -25.25
C ARG A 264 9.33 4.99 -24.43
N GLY A 265 8.21 4.49 -23.93
CA GLY A 265 7.28 5.26 -23.08
C GLY A 265 7.68 5.28 -21.60
N LEU A 266 8.73 4.57 -21.19
CA LEU A 266 9.18 4.55 -19.81
C LEU A 266 9.76 5.92 -19.41
N SER A 267 9.48 6.33 -18.17
CA SER A 267 10.11 7.52 -17.59
C SER A 267 11.63 7.33 -17.53
N VAL A 268 12.38 8.40 -17.83
CA VAL A 268 13.85 8.40 -17.80
C VAL A 268 14.38 7.79 -16.50
N ASN A 269 15.42 6.93 -16.62
CA ASN A 269 16.08 6.21 -15.54
C ASN A 269 15.19 5.25 -14.74
N ASN A 270 14.07 4.78 -15.31
CA ASN A 270 13.26 3.72 -14.71
C ASN A 270 13.84 2.33 -15.00
N TRP A 271 15.06 2.11 -14.50
CA TRP A 271 15.83 0.89 -14.71
C TRP A 271 15.11 -0.37 -14.21
N ASN A 272 14.29 -0.27 -13.17
CA ASN A 272 13.52 -1.41 -12.65
C ASN A 272 12.45 -1.89 -13.65
N ARG A 273 11.73 -0.96 -14.32
CA ARG A 273 10.76 -1.35 -15.34
C ARG A 273 11.43 -1.83 -16.63
N LEU A 274 12.55 -1.22 -16.98
CA LEU A 274 13.31 -1.59 -18.16
C LEU A 274 13.91 -2.99 -18.02
N SER A 275 14.59 -3.27 -16.90
CA SER A 275 15.11 -4.60 -16.57
C SER A 275 14.01 -5.65 -16.49
N ARG A 276 12.87 -5.35 -15.85
CA ARG A 276 11.75 -6.29 -15.79
C ARG A 276 11.15 -6.59 -17.16
N SER A 277 11.10 -5.60 -18.07
CA SER A 277 10.65 -5.85 -19.44
C SER A 277 11.61 -6.80 -20.17
N LEU A 278 12.91 -6.51 -20.10
CA LEU A 278 13.95 -7.38 -20.66
C LEU A 278 13.89 -8.80 -20.09
N GLU A 279 13.75 -8.93 -18.77
CA GLU A 279 13.62 -10.22 -18.09
C GLU A 279 12.44 -11.05 -18.63
N ILE A 280 11.27 -10.42 -18.79
CA ILE A 280 10.07 -11.10 -19.32
C ILE A 280 10.30 -11.54 -20.77
N ILE A 281 10.89 -10.68 -21.61
CA ILE A 281 11.20 -11.01 -23.01
C ILE A 281 12.18 -12.19 -23.06
N ARG A 282 13.25 -12.15 -22.29
CA ARG A 282 14.26 -13.23 -22.27
C ARG A 282 13.68 -14.56 -21.78
N SER A 283 12.75 -14.50 -20.83
CA SER A 283 12.15 -15.70 -20.24
C SER A 283 11.01 -16.29 -21.08
N SER A 284 10.26 -15.48 -21.83
CA SER A 284 9.05 -15.92 -22.54
C SER A 284 9.10 -15.78 -24.06
N GLY A 285 10.09 -15.07 -24.59
CA GLY A 285 10.12 -14.63 -25.99
C GLY A 285 9.12 -13.53 -26.35
N SER A 286 8.29 -13.08 -25.40
CA SER A 286 7.22 -12.10 -25.63
C SER A 286 7.37 -10.88 -24.71
N PRO A 287 6.99 -9.67 -25.17
CA PRO A 287 7.03 -8.47 -24.34
C PRO A 287 5.96 -8.51 -23.24
N PRO A 288 6.10 -7.73 -22.15
CA PRO A 288 5.09 -7.66 -21.09
C PRO A 288 3.68 -7.34 -21.59
N SER A 289 3.57 -6.58 -22.69
CA SER A 289 2.27 -6.23 -23.29
C SER A 289 1.55 -7.37 -24.01
N ALA A 290 2.21 -8.49 -24.27
CA ALA A 290 1.58 -9.67 -24.85
C ALA A 290 0.74 -10.44 -23.82
N PHE A 291 0.97 -10.20 -22.53
CA PHE A 291 0.23 -10.84 -21.44
C PHE A 291 -0.99 -9.99 -21.07
N ALA A 292 -2.17 -10.59 -21.14
CA ALA A 292 -3.41 -9.91 -20.82
C ALA A 292 -3.40 -9.39 -19.37
N LEU A 293 -3.85 -8.15 -19.18
CA LEU A 293 -4.13 -7.58 -17.87
C LEU A 293 -5.64 -7.70 -17.61
N PRO A 294 -6.08 -8.54 -16.67
CA PRO A 294 -7.51 -8.72 -16.39
C PRO A 294 -8.27 -7.42 -16.12
N TYR A 295 -7.60 -6.44 -15.51
CA TYR A 295 -8.13 -5.10 -15.28
C TYR A 295 -8.57 -4.37 -16.57
N ASN A 296 -7.88 -4.57 -17.70
CA ASN A 296 -8.23 -3.89 -18.94
C ASN A 296 -9.57 -4.40 -19.48
N ALA A 297 -9.78 -5.73 -19.46
CA ALA A 297 -11.04 -6.34 -19.85
C ALA A 297 -12.22 -5.82 -19.00
N PHE A 298 -12.01 -5.68 -17.68
CA PHE A 298 -12.99 -5.06 -16.78
C PHE A 298 -13.32 -3.60 -17.18
N CYS A 299 -12.31 -2.82 -17.55
CA CYS A 299 -12.54 -1.42 -17.97
C CYS A 299 -13.34 -1.35 -19.26
N GLU A 300 -13.03 -2.18 -20.25
CA GLU A 300 -13.71 -2.23 -21.55
C GLU A 300 -15.19 -2.60 -21.41
N GLN A 301 -15.51 -3.60 -20.58
CA GLN A 301 -16.90 -3.97 -20.27
C GLN A 301 -17.67 -2.81 -19.62
N HIS A 302 -17.05 -2.13 -18.67
CA HIS A 302 -17.69 -1.01 -17.97
C HIS A 302 -17.88 0.23 -18.86
N ASP A 303 -16.99 0.47 -19.83
CA ASP A 303 -17.09 1.62 -20.74
C ASP A 303 -18.04 1.38 -21.92
N THR A 304 -18.25 0.12 -22.32
CA THR A 304 -19.16 -0.24 -23.43
C THR A 304 -20.61 -0.40 -22.99
N GLY A 305 -20.90 -0.45 -21.68
CA GLY A 305 -22.27 -0.55 -21.16
C GLY A 305 -23.01 -1.84 -21.53
N LEU A 306 -22.32 -2.81 -22.12
CA LEU A 306 -22.86 -4.12 -22.48
C LEU A 306 -22.77 -5.05 -21.27
N THR A 307 -23.90 -5.25 -20.59
CA THR A 307 -24.00 -6.21 -19.47
C THR A 307 -23.99 -7.67 -19.91
N GLU A 308 -24.16 -7.97 -21.20
CA GLU A 308 -24.06 -9.32 -21.75
C GLU A 308 -23.53 -9.27 -23.18
N ALA A 309 -22.22 -9.41 -23.36
CA ALA A 309 -21.65 -9.79 -24.64
C ALA A 309 -21.19 -11.25 -24.51
N THR A 310 -21.93 -12.14 -25.15
CA THR A 310 -21.60 -13.56 -25.34
C THR A 310 -20.13 -13.72 -25.73
N PHE A 311 -19.41 -14.52 -24.93
CA PHE A 311 -18.06 -14.97 -25.19
C PHE A 311 -17.97 -15.61 -26.59
N ALA A 312 -17.37 -14.89 -27.53
CA ALA A 312 -16.89 -15.43 -28.79
C ALA A 312 -15.40 -15.09 -28.89
N ASP A 313 -14.60 -16.14 -29.05
CA ASP A 313 -13.14 -16.22 -29.16
C ASP A 313 -12.28 -15.96 -27.90
N GLY A 314 -11.96 -17.07 -27.22
CA GLY A 314 -10.56 -17.45 -26.97
C GLY A 314 -9.85 -16.90 -25.73
N ASN A 315 -9.84 -17.69 -24.65
CA ASN A 315 -8.82 -17.71 -23.57
C ASN A 315 -8.75 -16.58 -22.52
N CYS A 316 -9.84 -15.86 -22.28
CA CYS A 316 -9.94 -14.99 -21.10
C CYS A 316 -11.02 -15.50 -20.15
N GLU A 317 -10.86 -16.68 -19.58
CA GLU A 317 -11.67 -17.08 -18.43
C GLU A 317 -11.24 -16.21 -17.24
N ALA A 318 -11.92 -15.08 -17.03
CA ALA A 318 -11.90 -14.41 -15.74
C ALA A 318 -12.40 -15.44 -14.73
N ARG A 319 -11.47 -16.09 -14.01
CA ARG A 319 -11.79 -17.14 -13.03
C ARG A 319 -12.90 -16.60 -12.14
N GLU A 320 -14.09 -17.17 -12.30
CA GLU A 320 -15.26 -16.71 -11.60
C GLU A 320 -15.02 -16.95 -10.11
N LEU A 321 -15.05 -15.88 -9.32
CA LEU A 321 -14.85 -15.96 -7.89
C LEU A 321 -16.16 -16.33 -7.23
N ASP A 322 -16.06 -17.08 -6.13
CA ASP A 322 -17.19 -17.43 -5.27
C ASP A 322 -17.64 -16.26 -4.37
N TYR A 323 -16.96 -15.11 -4.47
CA TYR A 323 -17.23 -13.91 -3.69
C TYR A 323 -17.14 -12.62 -4.51
N ASP A 324 -17.88 -11.62 -4.05
CA ASP A 324 -17.92 -10.26 -4.56
C ASP A 324 -17.08 -9.30 -3.69
N PHE A 325 -16.67 -8.17 -4.27
CA PHE A 325 -15.95 -7.12 -3.55
C PHE A 325 -16.84 -5.92 -3.27
N PHE A 326 -16.84 -5.46 -2.01
CA PHE A 326 -17.33 -4.15 -1.61
C PHE A 326 -16.15 -3.23 -1.30
N CYS A 327 -15.81 -2.36 -2.25
CA CYS A 327 -14.61 -1.53 -2.18
C CYS A 327 -14.90 -0.10 -1.74
N ILE A 328 -14.31 0.33 -0.63
CA ILE A 328 -14.36 1.70 -0.11
C ILE A 328 -12.99 2.34 -0.23
N PHE A 329 -12.96 3.61 -0.62
CA PHE A 329 -11.80 4.46 -0.58
C PHE A 329 -12.03 5.62 0.39
N LEU A 330 -11.44 5.50 1.59
CA LEU A 330 -11.52 6.48 2.66
C LEU A 330 -10.51 7.60 2.40
N ALA A 331 -10.97 8.83 2.27
CA ALA A 331 -10.13 10.00 2.04
C ALA A 331 -10.65 11.22 2.79
N SER A 332 -9.77 12.17 3.09
CA SER A 332 -10.12 13.42 3.79
C SER A 332 -9.67 14.62 2.95
N PRO A 333 -10.18 15.83 3.24
CA PRO A 333 -9.69 17.05 2.62
C PRO A 333 -8.16 17.13 2.66
N ARG A 334 -7.56 17.45 1.51
CA ARG A 334 -6.12 17.19 1.27
C ARG A 334 -5.18 17.93 2.24
N ILE A 335 -5.58 19.11 2.72
CA ILE A 335 -4.80 19.87 3.72
C ILE A 335 -4.82 19.17 5.08
N GLU A 336 -5.97 18.63 5.49
CA GLU A 336 -6.10 17.87 6.74
C GLU A 336 -5.32 16.58 6.67
N LEU A 337 -5.39 15.87 5.52
CA LEU A 337 -4.57 14.70 5.26
C LEU A 337 -3.07 15.01 5.35
N TYR A 338 -2.62 16.13 4.80
CA TYR A 338 -1.20 16.51 4.91
C TYR A 338 -0.81 16.85 6.35
N ARG A 339 -1.68 17.53 7.10
CA ARG A 339 -1.45 17.79 8.53
C ARG A 339 -1.36 16.51 9.34
N SER A 340 -2.20 15.51 9.07
CA SER A 340 -2.14 14.21 9.77
C SER A 340 -0.89 13.41 9.40
N ILE A 341 -0.47 13.44 8.13
CA ILE A 341 0.78 12.82 7.67
C ILE A 341 1.99 13.48 8.34
N ASP A 342 2.02 14.81 8.39
CA ASP A 342 3.15 15.56 8.95
C ASP A 342 3.31 15.29 10.44
N LEU A 343 2.21 15.35 11.19
CA LEU A 343 2.19 15.00 12.61
C LEU A 343 2.62 13.55 12.85
N ARG A 344 2.12 12.60 12.06
CA ARG A 344 2.52 11.20 12.17
C ARG A 344 4.02 11.00 11.93
N CYS A 345 4.63 11.74 11.00
CA CYS A 345 6.07 11.67 10.79
C CYS A 345 6.84 12.17 12.01
N GLU A 346 6.33 13.19 12.70
CA GLU A 346 6.90 13.67 13.96
C GLU A 346 6.75 12.65 15.09
N GLU A 347 5.55 12.08 15.26
CA GLU A 347 5.27 11.07 16.29
C GLU A 347 6.17 9.82 16.14
N MET A 348 6.47 9.40 14.91
CA MET A 348 7.40 8.30 14.63
C MET A 348 8.84 8.55 15.08
N LEU A 349 9.22 9.82 15.25
CA LEU A 349 10.57 10.26 15.61
C LEU A 349 10.64 10.80 17.04
N ALA A 350 9.49 11.05 17.67
CA ALA A 350 9.41 11.62 19.01
C ALA A 350 10.05 10.69 20.05
N ASP A 351 9.82 9.38 19.91
CA ASP A 351 10.45 8.35 20.73
C ASP A 351 11.74 7.84 20.06
N THR A 352 12.83 7.80 20.83
CA THR A 352 14.09 7.19 20.41
C THR A 352 13.96 5.70 20.14
N GLY A 353 13.02 5.00 20.81
CA GLY A 353 12.63 3.62 20.52
C GLY A 353 11.75 3.46 19.28
N GLY A 354 11.46 4.56 18.56
CA GLY A 354 10.62 4.60 17.38
C GLY A 354 11.36 4.28 16.07
N LEU A 355 11.00 5.01 15.00
CA LEU A 355 11.49 4.76 13.63
C LEU A 355 13.02 4.78 13.52
N LEU A 356 13.71 5.63 14.28
CA LEU A 356 15.18 5.68 14.24
C LEU A 356 15.82 4.43 14.81
N SER A 357 15.24 3.82 15.86
CA SER A 357 15.74 2.55 16.39
C SER A 357 15.55 1.41 15.40
N GLU A 358 14.39 1.31 14.76
CA GLU A 358 14.15 0.28 13.72
C GLU A 358 15.10 0.46 12.52
N ALA A 359 15.31 1.71 12.09
CA ALA A 359 16.25 2.02 11.01
C ALA A 359 17.71 1.76 11.39
N SER A 360 18.09 2.04 12.65
CA SER A 360 19.41 1.69 13.19
C SER A 360 19.61 0.18 13.17
N TRP A 361 18.62 -0.59 13.65
CA TRP A 361 18.68 -2.04 13.65
C TRP A 361 18.87 -2.61 12.24
N LEU A 362 18.17 -2.09 11.23
CA LEU A 362 18.36 -2.49 9.84
C LEU A 362 19.81 -2.29 9.38
N LEU A 363 20.45 -1.18 9.76
CA LEU A 363 21.87 -0.92 9.46
C LEU A 363 22.79 -1.87 10.22
N ASP A 364 22.46 -2.17 11.48
CA ASP A 364 23.26 -3.04 12.37
C ASP A 364 23.29 -4.49 11.89
N ILE A 365 22.21 -4.98 11.28
CA ILE A 365 22.17 -6.30 10.63
C ILE A 365 22.80 -6.30 9.22
N GLY A 366 23.45 -5.19 8.82
CA GLY A 366 24.20 -5.07 7.57
C GLY A 366 23.38 -4.72 6.33
N LEU A 367 22.08 -4.43 6.46
CA LEU A 367 21.26 -4.01 5.33
C LEU A 367 21.56 -2.56 4.94
N GLN A 368 21.63 -2.31 3.64
CA GLN A 368 21.82 -0.98 3.09
C GLN A 368 20.46 -0.38 2.68
N PRO A 369 20.32 0.96 2.68
CA PRO A 369 19.12 1.60 2.17
C PRO A 369 18.93 1.27 0.68
N ARG A 370 17.67 1.11 0.25
CA ARG A 370 17.25 0.93 -1.16
C ARG A 370 17.59 -0.42 -1.80
N ILE A 371 17.85 -1.45 -1.02
CA ILE A 371 18.16 -2.79 -1.55
C ILE A 371 16.89 -3.54 -1.94
N ASN A 372 15.89 -3.55 -1.06
CA ASN A 372 14.63 -4.27 -1.24
C ASN A 372 13.45 -3.42 -0.78
N SER A 373 12.24 -3.99 -0.77
CA SER A 373 11.02 -3.27 -0.38
C SER A 373 11.07 -2.76 1.07
N ALA A 374 11.61 -3.54 2.01
CA ALA A 374 11.79 -3.17 3.41
C ALA A 374 12.65 -1.90 3.56
N THR A 375 13.86 -1.92 3.00
CA THR A 375 14.84 -0.82 3.10
C THR A 375 14.56 0.35 2.15
N SER A 376 13.67 0.17 1.17
CA SER A 376 13.21 1.23 0.26
C SER A 376 11.96 1.96 0.75
N ALA A 377 11.29 1.43 1.78
CA ALA A 377 10.06 1.97 2.31
C ALA A 377 10.24 3.42 2.80
N ILE A 378 9.18 4.21 2.66
CA ILE A 378 9.15 5.61 3.10
C ILE A 378 9.23 5.64 4.63
N GLY A 379 10.00 6.56 5.19
CA GLY A 379 10.40 6.51 6.60
C GLY A 379 11.74 5.81 6.74
N TYR A 380 11.76 4.48 6.63
CA TYR A 380 12.98 3.66 6.79
C TYR A 380 14.13 4.12 5.90
N LYS A 381 13.89 4.27 4.60
CA LYS A 381 14.92 4.74 3.67
C LYS A 381 15.50 6.11 4.06
N GLN A 382 14.65 7.05 4.48
CA GLN A 382 15.11 8.39 4.86
C GLN A 382 15.89 8.34 6.18
N ALA A 383 15.41 7.54 7.14
CA ALA A 383 16.03 7.36 8.44
C ALA A 383 17.38 6.64 8.31
N MET A 384 17.47 5.55 7.54
CA MET A 384 18.73 4.85 7.26
C MET A 384 19.75 5.76 6.56
N GLU A 385 19.33 6.54 5.55
CA GLU A 385 20.22 7.52 4.89
C GLU A 385 20.75 8.57 5.87
N TYR A 386 19.89 9.06 6.76
CA TYR A 386 20.26 10.04 7.78
C TYR A 386 21.21 9.44 8.82
N LEU A 387 20.91 8.26 9.36
CA LEU A 387 21.77 7.60 10.35
C LEU A 387 23.12 7.18 9.76
N LEU A 388 23.18 6.74 8.51
CA LEU A 388 24.45 6.49 7.83
C LEU A 388 25.32 7.75 7.73
N HIS A 389 24.70 8.89 7.43
CA HIS A 389 25.39 10.18 7.44
C HIS A 389 25.92 10.52 8.84
N CYS A 390 25.12 10.31 9.89
CA CYS A 390 25.56 10.49 11.27
C CYS A 390 26.73 9.57 11.63
N ARG A 391 26.68 8.27 11.26
CA ARG A 391 27.78 7.30 11.48
C ARG A 391 29.08 7.77 10.83
N GLN A 392 29.02 8.26 9.60
CA GLN A 392 30.17 8.80 8.88
C GLN A 392 30.77 10.05 9.56
N ASN A 393 29.95 10.79 10.32
CA ASN A 393 30.36 11.95 11.11
C ASN A 393 30.60 11.61 12.59
N GLY A 394 30.94 10.36 12.94
CA GLY A 394 31.25 9.97 14.32
C GLY A 394 30.04 10.00 15.27
N GLY A 395 28.83 9.81 14.74
CA GLY A 395 27.58 9.86 15.49
C GLY A 395 27.05 11.28 15.72
N GLU A 396 27.58 12.28 15.03
CA GLU A 396 27.13 13.66 15.21
C GLU A 396 26.04 14.08 14.20
N SER A 397 25.13 14.95 14.66
CA SER A 397 24.16 15.66 13.83
C SER A 397 23.76 16.95 14.54
N THR A 398 23.51 17.99 13.75
CA THR A 398 22.94 19.26 14.20
C THR A 398 21.41 19.21 14.22
N PRO A 399 20.73 20.10 14.98
CA PRO A 399 19.27 20.28 14.90
C PRO A 399 18.78 20.55 13.49
N GLN A 400 19.52 21.37 12.72
CA GLN A 400 19.13 21.71 11.35
C GLN A 400 19.16 20.49 10.42
N GLU A 401 20.17 19.63 10.52
CA GLU A 401 20.26 18.39 9.73
C GLU A 401 19.11 17.43 10.06
N PHE A 402 18.76 17.31 11.35
CA PHE A 402 17.60 16.54 11.77
C PHE A 402 16.28 17.10 11.20
N LEU A 403 16.08 18.42 11.28
CA LEU A 403 14.90 19.08 10.73
C LEU A 403 14.81 18.97 9.21
N ASP A 404 15.94 19.00 8.50
CA ASP A 404 16.01 18.78 7.06
C ASP A 404 15.63 17.33 6.69
N PHE A 405 16.11 16.35 7.46
CA PHE A 405 15.68 14.96 7.37
C PHE A 405 14.16 14.82 7.59
N LEU A 406 13.62 15.39 8.66
CA LEU A 406 12.18 15.38 8.96
C LEU A 406 11.38 16.00 7.82
N ALA A 407 11.80 17.16 7.31
CA ALA A 407 11.15 17.84 6.19
C ALA A 407 11.17 17.00 4.90
N LYS A 408 12.26 16.27 4.64
CA LYS A 408 12.38 15.32 3.52
C LYS A 408 11.43 14.13 3.70
N PHE A 409 11.35 13.58 4.90
CA PHE A 409 10.44 12.47 5.24
C PHE A 409 8.98 12.88 5.05
N GLN A 410 8.54 13.97 5.68
CA GLN A 410 7.19 14.52 5.55
C GLN A 410 6.81 14.77 4.07
N ARG A 411 7.70 15.43 3.31
CA ARG A 411 7.49 15.68 1.87
C ARG A 411 7.31 14.39 1.08
N THR A 412 8.12 13.37 1.37
CA THR A 412 8.06 12.08 0.68
C THR A 412 6.77 11.33 1.00
N SER A 413 6.33 11.35 2.26
CA SER A 413 5.06 10.78 2.72
C SER A 413 3.84 11.46 2.05
N ARG A 414 3.83 12.80 1.98
CA ARG A 414 2.77 13.55 1.26
C ARG A 414 2.74 13.24 -0.24
N ASN A 415 3.92 13.10 -0.86
CA ASN A 415 4.02 12.72 -2.26
C ASN A 415 3.48 11.30 -2.51
N PHE A 416 3.66 10.39 -1.57
CA PHE A 416 3.09 9.05 -1.64
C PHE A 416 1.57 9.05 -1.51
N ALA A 417 1.02 9.76 -0.53
CA ALA A 417 -0.43 9.95 -0.41
C ALA A 417 -1.04 10.55 -1.68
N LYS A 418 -0.39 11.54 -2.31
CA LYS A 418 -0.80 12.08 -3.62
C LYS A 418 -0.80 11.01 -4.72
N ARG A 419 0.21 10.13 -4.78
CA ARG A 419 0.26 9.03 -5.76
C ARG A 419 -0.87 8.03 -5.52
N GLN A 420 -1.18 7.71 -4.27
CA GLN A 420 -2.32 6.86 -3.91
C GLN A 420 -3.65 7.48 -4.38
N LEU A 421 -3.91 8.74 -4.03
CA LEU A 421 -5.09 9.47 -4.53
C LEU A 421 -5.19 9.46 -6.05
N THR A 422 -4.07 9.65 -6.75
CA THR A 422 -4.03 9.64 -8.22
C THR A 422 -4.35 8.27 -8.79
N TRP A 423 -3.84 7.20 -8.16
CA TRP A 423 -4.08 5.82 -8.57
C TRP A 423 -5.56 5.45 -8.44
N PHE A 424 -6.11 5.59 -7.23
CA PHE A 424 -7.47 5.12 -6.92
C PHE A 424 -8.57 5.95 -7.58
N ARG A 425 -8.27 7.17 -8.03
CA ARG A 425 -9.23 7.96 -8.82
C ARG A 425 -9.65 7.27 -10.12
N ASN A 426 -8.77 6.46 -10.68
CA ASN A 426 -9.03 5.71 -11.90
C ASN A 426 -9.61 4.30 -11.60
N GLU A 427 -9.79 3.93 -10.34
CA GLU A 427 -10.34 2.64 -9.94
C GLU A 427 -11.86 2.77 -9.76
N LYS A 428 -12.62 2.33 -10.77
CA LYS A 428 -14.07 2.56 -10.84
C LYS A 428 -14.86 1.85 -9.73
N ILE A 429 -14.38 0.69 -9.27
CA ILE A 429 -15.04 -0.14 -8.24
C ILE A 429 -15.09 0.51 -6.85
N TYR A 430 -14.28 1.54 -6.59
CA TYR A 430 -14.21 2.15 -5.27
C TYR A 430 -15.29 3.21 -5.05
N HIS A 431 -16.01 3.04 -3.95
CA HIS A 431 -16.90 4.01 -3.34
C HIS A 431 -16.10 4.99 -2.49
N TRP A 432 -16.12 6.29 -2.83
CA TRP A 432 -15.33 7.31 -2.14
C TRP A 432 -16.07 7.83 -0.92
N VAL A 433 -15.43 7.72 0.25
CA VAL A 433 -16.01 8.06 1.54
C VAL A 433 -15.16 9.11 2.23
N ASP A 434 -15.80 10.17 2.73
CA ASP A 434 -15.16 11.26 3.44
C ASP A 434 -14.81 10.85 4.89
N GLY A 435 -13.53 10.58 5.13
CA GLY A 435 -13.01 10.21 6.44
C GLY A 435 -12.96 11.36 7.44
N SER A 436 -13.33 12.59 7.08
CA SER A 436 -13.53 13.68 8.05
C SER A 436 -14.88 13.61 8.76
N GLN A 437 -15.80 12.76 8.28
CA GLN A 437 -17.11 12.57 8.88
C GLN A 437 -17.04 11.79 10.21
N PRO A 438 -18.09 11.85 11.04
CA PRO A 438 -18.12 11.14 12.33
C PRO A 438 -17.80 9.64 12.19
N PHE A 439 -16.81 9.17 12.96
CA PHE A 439 -16.27 7.81 12.84
C PHE A 439 -17.35 6.73 12.97
N GLU A 440 -18.32 6.90 13.87
CA GLU A 440 -19.41 5.96 14.07
C GLU A 440 -20.32 5.84 12.84
N ALA A 441 -20.58 6.95 12.15
CA ALA A 441 -21.37 6.95 10.93
C ALA A 441 -20.66 6.20 9.78
N LEU A 442 -19.33 6.33 9.70
CA LEU A 442 -18.52 5.58 8.75
C LEU A 442 -18.60 4.07 8.99
N VAL A 443 -18.43 3.64 10.24
CA VAL A 443 -18.51 2.22 10.63
C VAL A 443 -19.89 1.66 10.34
N GLN A 444 -20.95 2.39 10.75
CA GLN A 444 -22.33 1.97 10.55
C GLN A 444 -22.64 1.80 9.05
N PHE A 445 -22.23 2.75 8.21
CA PHE A 445 -22.37 2.65 6.76
C PHE A 445 -21.74 1.38 6.19
N VAL A 446 -20.50 1.05 6.56
CA VAL A 446 -19.82 -0.16 6.05
C VAL A 446 -20.55 -1.43 6.50
N CYS A 447 -21.00 -1.48 7.77
CA CYS A 447 -21.73 -2.62 8.30
C CYS A 447 -23.10 -2.80 7.63
N ASP A 448 -23.83 -1.72 7.39
CA ASP A 448 -25.15 -1.76 6.74
C ASP A 448 -25.04 -2.17 5.26
N ALA A 449 -24.01 -1.66 4.57
CA ALA A 449 -23.73 -2.02 3.18
C ALA A 449 -23.30 -3.48 3.03
N TYR A 450 -22.63 -4.06 4.03
CA TYR A 450 -22.30 -5.49 4.06
C TYR A 450 -23.55 -6.36 4.19
N HIS A 451 -24.47 -6.03 5.11
CA HIS A 451 -25.71 -6.79 5.31
C HIS A 451 -26.73 -6.60 4.17
N GLY A 452 -26.51 -5.64 3.27
CA GLY A 452 -27.44 -5.31 2.18
C GLY A 452 -28.65 -4.49 2.64
N CYS A 453 -28.57 -3.86 3.82
CA CYS A 453 -29.62 -2.99 4.35
C CYS A 453 -29.69 -1.64 3.61
N SER A 454 -28.61 -1.26 2.94
CA SER A 454 -28.57 -0.14 1.98
C SER A 454 -28.15 -0.69 0.62
N ALA A 455 -28.65 -0.10 -0.47
CA ALA A 455 -27.92 -0.18 -1.73
C ALA A 455 -26.48 0.24 -1.42
N ARG A 456 -25.46 -0.48 -1.91
CA ARG A 456 -24.02 -0.22 -1.66
C ARG A 456 -23.54 1.19 -2.11
N MET A 457 -24.47 2.12 -2.32
CA MET A 457 -24.30 3.55 -2.51
C MET A 457 -23.91 4.22 -1.20
N VAL A 458 -22.94 5.13 -1.29
CA VAL A 458 -22.53 5.97 -0.17
C VAL A 458 -23.61 7.03 0.06
N PRO A 459 -24.07 7.26 1.31
CA PRO A 459 -24.95 8.38 1.63
C PRO A 459 -24.31 9.71 1.23
N GLU A 460 -25.10 10.69 0.76
CA GLU A 460 -24.59 12.01 0.35
C GLU A 460 -23.80 12.71 1.46
N SER A 461 -24.18 12.50 2.72
CA SER A 461 -23.48 13.02 3.90
C SER A 461 -22.08 12.44 4.11
N LEU A 462 -21.80 11.25 3.58
CA LEU A 462 -20.52 10.55 3.67
C LEU A 462 -19.75 10.55 2.35
N GLU A 463 -20.35 11.05 1.27
CA GLU A 463 -19.78 10.98 -0.06
C GLU A 463 -18.63 11.98 -0.21
N MET A 464 -17.50 11.50 -0.76
CA MET A 464 -16.42 12.37 -1.19
C MET A 464 -16.33 12.38 -2.72
N LYS A 465 -16.59 13.53 -3.34
CA LYS A 465 -16.45 13.68 -4.80
C LYS A 465 -15.02 13.39 -5.26
N ARG A 466 -14.84 12.53 -6.26
CA ARG A 466 -13.52 12.15 -6.83
C ARG A 466 -12.73 13.38 -7.28
N GLU A 467 -13.42 14.42 -7.76
CA GLU A 467 -12.85 15.67 -8.28
C GLU A 467 -12.40 16.62 -7.17
N SER A 468 -12.97 16.54 -5.97
CA SER A 468 -12.60 17.40 -4.82
C SER A 468 -11.13 17.21 -4.41
N CYS A 469 -10.57 16.02 -4.67
CA CYS A 469 -9.17 15.69 -4.44
C CYS A 469 -8.21 16.30 -5.50
N VAL A 470 -8.73 16.81 -6.61
CA VAL A 470 -7.97 17.32 -7.76
C VAL A 470 -7.62 18.80 -7.63
N LEU A 471 -8.55 19.59 -7.08
CA LEU A 471 -8.42 21.04 -7.04
C LEU A 471 -7.16 21.43 -6.26
N LYS A 472 -6.15 21.92 -6.97
CA LYS A 472 -5.04 22.66 -6.37
C LYS A 472 -5.62 23.98 -5.88
N SER A 473 -6.19 23.98 -4.67
CA SER A 473 -6.52 25.22 -3.97
C SER A 473 -5.25 26.08 -3.88
N ARG A 474 -5.43 27.40 -3.79
CA ARG A 474 -4.31 28.30 -3.51
C ARG A 474 -3.56 27.84 -2.25
N ASP A 475 -4.31 27.36 -1.26
CA ASP A 475 -3.80 26.84 0.01
C ASP A 475 -2.87 25.63 -0.16
N LEU A 476 -3.15 24.73 -1.13
CA LEU A 476 -2.26 23.60 -1.40
C LEU A 476 -0.93 24.02 -2.03
N LYS A 477 -0.87 25.14 -2.74
CA LYS A 477 0.39 25.67 -3.32
C LYS A 477 1.26 26.33 -2.25
N THR A 478 0.62 26.98 -1.28
CA THR A 478 1.29 27.69 -0.19
C THR A 478 1.52 26.82 1.04
N TYR A 479 0.95 25.61 1.09
CA TYR A 479 1.11 24.69 2.22
C TYR A 479 2.57 24.49 2.62
N ARG A 480 2.82 24.63 3.92
CA ARG A 480 4.08 24.32 4.59
C ARG A 480 3.74 23.46 5.80
N SER A 481 4.60 22.50 6.11
CA SER A 481 4.48 21.73 7.35
C SER A 481 4.60 22.70 8.53
N VAL A 482 3.75 22.52 9.52
CA VAL A 482 3.83 23.22 10.80
C VAL A 482 3.97 22.13 11.83
N ASN A 483 5.21 21.97 12.31
CA ASN A 483 5.55 20.95 13.29
C ASN A 483 4.79 21.21 14.60
N ARG A 484 4.52 20.14 15.34
CA ARG A 484 3.82 20.18 16.64
C ARG A 484 4.63 19.54 17.77
N VAL A 485 5.59 18.68 17.43
CA VAL A 485 6.48 18.00 18.38
C VAL A 485 7.84 18.69 18.38
N PHE A 486 8.39 18.98 17.21
CA PHE A 486 9.72 19.61 17.07
C PHE A 486 9.57 21.08 16.65
N LEU A 487 9.36 21.97 17.63
CA LEU A 487 9.09 23.40 17.43
C LEU A 487 10.37 24.24 17.40
N GLY A 488 11.39 23.85 18.16
CA GLY A 488 12.70 24.49 18.22
C GLY A 488 13.84 23.48 18.33
N ASP A 489 15.07 24.00 18.31
CA ASP A 489 16.30 23.19 18.31
C ASP A 489 16.41 22.29 19.55
N ASP A 490 15.96 22.78 20.70
CA ASP A 490 16.02 22.05 21.96
C ASP A 490 15.11 20.80 21.96
N ASP A 491 14.01 20.81 21.19
CA ASP A 491 13.03 19.72 21.14
C ASP A 491 13.57 18.45 20.48
N CYS A 492 14.69 18.53 19.76
CA CYS A 492 15.36 17.36 19.18
C CYS A 492 16.59 16.91 19.98
N SER A 493 16.92 17.57 21.10
CA SER A 493 18.12 17.30 21.88
C SER A 493 18.21 15.85 22.37
N HIS A 494 17.09 15.24 22.77
CA HIS A 494 17.07 13.84 23.21
C HIS A 494 17.39 12.88 22.05
N VAL A 495 16.87 13.17 20.85
CA VAL A 495 17.17 12.41 19.64
C VAL A 495 18.64 12.54 19.26
N LEU A 496 19.17 13.77 19.22
CA LEU A 496 20.59 14.01 18.90
C LEU A 496 21.54 13.35 19.90
N ASN A 497 21.20 13.39 21.19
CA ASN A 497 21.96 12.68 22.22
C ASN A 497 21.90 11.16 22.05
N TRP A 498 20.75 10.62 21.64
CA TRP A 498 20.63 9.18 21.32
C TRP A 498 21.49 8.81 20.10
N ILE A 499 21.48 9.63 19.04
CA ILE A 499 22.32 9.42 17.85
C ILE A 499 23.80 9.40 18.25
N ARG A 500 24.26 10.41 19.01
CA ARG A 500 25.65 10.48 19.49
C ARG A 500 26.08 9.24 20.26
N ARG A 501 25.20 8.69 21.09
CA ARG A 501 25.49 7.51 21.93
C ARG A 501 25.51 6.21 21.15
N THR A 502 24.69 6.09 20.09
CA THR A 502 24.41 4.80 19.43
C THR A 502 25.00 4.67 18.03
N GLN A 503 25.26 5.79 17.36
CA GLN A 503 25.71 5.82 15.96
C GLN A 503 27.17 6.23 15.80
N GLY A 504 27.91 6.48 16.88
CA GLY A 504 29.32 6.89 16.82
C GLY A 504 30.35 5.76 16.91
N GLN A 505 29.90 4.50 16.99
CA GLN A 505 30.76 3.32 17.15
C GLN A 505 31.08 2.65 15.82
#